data_AF-A0A9D2MD15-F1
#
_entry.id   AF-A0A9D2MD15-F1
#
_cell.length_a   1.000
_cell.length_b   1.000
_cell.length_c   1.000
_cell.angle_alpha   90.00
_cell.angle_beta   90.00
_cell.angle_gamma   90.00
#
_symmetry.space_group_name_H-M   'P 1'
#
loop_
_entity.id
_entity.type
_entity.pdbx_description
1 polymer ?
#
loop_
_entity_poly.entity_id
_entity_poly.type
_entity_poly.pdbx_seq_one_letter_code
_entity_poly.pdbx_strand_id
1 'polypeptide(L)'
;MKRAVNAHPGEALWVVYEHFYYPAAGALVQKEYCVVRAEVVEVNEYGWMTLGGCGYWDKLGTGSLGTLVFRSAQEAARRAQALTDREDRVWGGMGEAPMRRTWERYLREDPPPPEGAQMSLF
;
A
#
# COMPACT_ATOMS: atom_id res chain seq x y z
N MET A 1 -6.52 14.24 23.06
CA MET A 1 -7.35 14.12 21.85
C MET A 1 -6.43 13.95 20.65
N LYS A 2 -6.40 12.79 19.98
CA LYS A 2 -5.77 12.67 18.66
C LYS A 2 -6.64 13.45 17.68
N ARG A 3 -6.07 14.42 16.94
CA ARG A 3 -6.77 15.06 15.81
C ARG A 3 -7.26 13.94 14.89
N ALA A 4 -8.56 13.93 14.57
CA ALA A 4 -9.07 13.06 13.53
C ALA A 4 -8.32 13.41 12.24
N VAL A 5 -7.52 12.47 11.74
CA VAL A 5 -6.84 12.63 10.47
C VAL A 5 -7.88 12.30 9.40
N ASN A 6 -8.47 13.33 8.83
CA ASN A 6 -9.53 13.16 7.84
C ASN A 6 -8.93 12.96 6.44
N ALA A 7 -9.58 12.12 5.64
CA ALA A 7 -9.37 12.03 4.20
C ALA A 7 -10.43 12.90 3.49
N HIS A 8 -10.16 13.32 2.26
CA HIS A 8 -11.09 14.14 1.48
C HIS A 8 -11.34 13.56 0.08
N PRO A 9 -12.56 13.68 -0.48
CA PRO A 9 -12.81 13.32 -1.88
C PRO A 9 -11.80 13.97 -2.84
N GLY A 10 -11.34 13.21 -3.83
CA GLY A 10 -10.28 13.57 -4.78
C GLY A 10 -8.85 13.35 -4.26
N GLU A 11 -8.67 13.02 -2.98
CA GLU A 11 -7.34 12.75 -2.42
C GLU A 11 -6.79 11.41 -2.94
N ALA A 12 -5.53 11.42 -3.38
CA ALA A 12 -4.81 10.20 -3.74
C ALA A 12 -4.19 9.57 -2.49
N LEU A 13 -4.54 8.31 -2.24
CA LEU A 13 -4.03 7.50 -1.14
C LEU A 13 -3.38 6.21 -1.66
N TRP A 14 -2.60 5.58 -0.79
CA TRP A 14 -1.91 4.32 -1.04
C TRP A 14 -2.38 3.28 -0.04
N VAL A 15 -2.96 2.20 -0.54
CA VAL A 15 -3.60 1.17 0.27
C VAL A 15 -2.74 -0.09 0.25
N VAL A 16 -2.61 -0.72 1.42
CA VAL A 16 -1.99 -2.03 1.58
C VAL A 16 -3.07 -3.10 1.55
N TYR A 17 -3.04 -3.96 0.54
CA TYR A 17 -3.97 -5.07 0.38
C TYR A 17 -3.32 -6.40 0.70
N GLU A 18 -4.09 -7.28 1.33
CA GLU A 18 -3.83 -8.69 1.31
C GLU A 18 -4.43 -9.27 0.03
N HIS A 19 -3.58 -9.82 -0.83
CA HIS A 19 -3.97 -10.39 -2.11
C HIS A 19 -3.70 -11.89 -2.11
N PHE A 20 -4.73 -12.66 -2.45
CA PHE A 20 -4.64 -14.10 -2.62
C PHE A 20 -4.67 -14.45 -4.11
N TYR A 21 -3.70 -15.25 -4.56
CA TYR A 21 -3.59 -15.63 -5.96
C TYR A 21 -3.19 -17.09 -6.12
N TYR A 22 -3.51 -17.67 -7.27
CA TYR A 22 -3.02 -19.00 -7.66
C TYR A 22 -1.82 -18.83 -8.59
N PRO A 23 -0.61 -19.26 -8.19
CA PRO A 23 0.53 -19.27 -9.09
C PRO A 23 0.27 -20.25 -10.24
N ALA A 24 0.69 -19.90 -11.47
CA ALA A 24 0.44 -20.71 -12.66
C ALA A 24 0.96 -22.15 -12.56
N ALA A 25 1.99 -22.38 -11.75
CA ALA A 25 2.61 -23.69 -11.53
C ALA A 25 2.18 -24.39 -10.23
N GLY A 26 1.21 -23.85 -9.47
CA GLY A 26 0.85 -24.37 -8.15
C GLY A 26 -0.64 -24.60 -7.96
N ALA A 27 -0.96 -25.60 -7.14
CA ALA A 27 -2.33 -25.95 -6.78
C ALA A 27 -2.84 -25.23 -5.51
N LEU A 28 -1.96 -24.52 -4.80
CA LEU A 28 -2.28 -23.85 -3.54
C LEU A 28 -2.36 -22.35 -3.73
N VAL A 29 -3.34 -21.75 -3.04
CA VAL A 29 -3.47 -20.29 -2.93
C VAL A 29 -2.23 -19.74 -2.23
N GLN A 30 -1.65 -18.70 -2.80
CA GLN A 30 -0.59 -17.92 -2.18
C GLN A 30 -1.11 -16.56 -1.75
N LYS A 31 -0.48 -16.01 -0.73
CA LYS A 31 -0.76 -14.69 -0.18
C LYS A 31 0.39 -13.75 -0.53
N GLU A 32 0.07 -12.50 -0.84
CA GLU A 32 1.03 -11.39 -0.93
C GLU A 32 0.42 -10.12 -0.33
N TYR A 33 1.28 -9.19 0.11
CA TYR A 33 0.83 -7.84 0.43
C TYR A 33 1.17 -6.91 -0.74
N CYS A 34 0.18 -6.17 -1.20
CA CYS A 34 0.29 -5.27 -2.35
C CYS A 34 0.08 -3.82 -1.94
N VAL A 35 0.78 -2.90 -2.61
CA VAL A 35 0.56 -1.46 -2.46
C VAL A 35 -0.11 -0.93 -3.72
N VAL A 36 -1.30 -0.36 -3.57
CA VAL A 36 -2.13 0.12 -4.68
C VAL A 36 -2.49 1.58 -4.46
N ARG A 37 -2.37 2.40 -5.51
CA ARG A 37 -2.86 3.78 -5.50
C ARG A 37 -4.38 3.76 -5.65
N ALA A 38 -5.06 4.51 -4.80
CA ALA A 38 -6.50 4.71 -4.85
C ALA A 38 -6.84 6.19 -4.72
N GLU A 39 -8.03 6.56 -5.16
CA GLU A 39 -8.60 7.90 -4.99
C GLU A 39 -9.78 7.83 -4.03
N VAL A 40 -9.86 8.77 -3.09
CA VAL A 40 -11.03 8.90 -2.23
C VAL A 40 -12.17 9.44 -3.07
N VAL A 41 -13.24 8.67 -3.22
CA VAL A 41 -14.41 9.08 -3.99
C VAL A 41 -15.47 9.72 -3.09
N GLU A 42 -15.60 9.23 -1.87
CA GLU A 42 -16.59 9.69 -0.92
C GLU A 42 -16.05 9.54 0.50
N VAL A 43 -16.44 10.47 1.38
CA VAL A 43 -16.33 10.30 2.84
C VAL A 43 -17.70 10.66 3.42
N ASN A 44 -18.28 9.77 4.22
CA ASN A 44 -19.61 9.99 4.79
C ASN A 44 -19.55 10.41 6.27
N GLU A 45 -20.69 10.86 6.79
CA GLU A 45 -20.86 11.34 8.18
C GLU A 45 -20.56 10.26 9.25
N TYR A 46 -20.61 8.98 8.87
CA TYR A 46 -20.33 7.84 9.74
C TYR A 46 -18.84 7.49 9.81
N GLY A 47 -17.97 8.28 9.16
CA GLY A 47 -16.53 8.08 9.18
C GLY A 47 -16.07 6.92 8.29
N TRP A 48 -16.82 6.57 7.24
CA TRP A 48 -16.37 5.69 6.17
C TRP A 48 -15.84 6.50 4.99
N MET A 49 -14.83 5.95 4.30
CA MET A 49 -14.34 6.44 3.02
C MET A 49 -14.49 5.36 1.96
N THR A 50 -14.93 5.77 0.78
CA THR A 50 -14.97 4.93 -0.42
C THR A 50 -13.74 5.23 -1.27
N LEU A 51 -12.98 4.21 -1.62
CA LEU A 51 -11.79 4.29 -2.46
C LEU A 51 -12.07 3.72 -3.85
N GLY A 52 -11.68 4.46 -4.89
CA GLY A 52 -11.76 4.05 -6.30
C GLY A 52 -10.39 3.92 -6.96
N GLY A 53 -10.34 3.32 -8.14
CA GLY A 53 -9.13 3.25 -8.97
C GLY A 53 -8.14 2.13 -8.63
N CYS A 54 -8.39 1.33 -7.58
CA CYS A 54 -7.55 0.20 -7.18
C CYS A 54 -7.92 -1.14 -7.87
N GLY A 55 -8.78 -1.11 -8.89
CA GLY A 55 -9.32 -2.30 -9.56
C GLY A 55 -10.60 -2.85 -8.93
N TYR A 56 -11.01 -2.30 -7.79
CA TYR A 56 -12.24 -2.59 -7.06
C TYR A 56 -12.72 -1.32 -6.31
N TRP A 57 -13.96 -1.34 -5.83
CA TRP A 57 -14.52 -0.30 -4.97
C TRP A 57 -14.44 -0.76 -3.53
N ASP A 58 -13.65 -0.07 -2.72
CA ASP A 58 -13.49 -0.44 -1.31
C ASP A 58 -14.09 0.60 -0.36
N LYS A 59 -14.82 0.12 0.63
CA LYS A 59 -15.27 0.93 1.77
C LYS A 59 -14.42 0.61 2.98
N LEU A 60 -13.66 1.60 3.45
CA LEU A 60 -12.79 1.50 4.61
C LEU A 60 -13.20 2.54 5.65
N GLY A 61 -13.01 2.24 6.92
CA GLY A 61 -13.14 3.25 7.97
C GLY A 61 -12.05 4.30 7.82
N THR A 62 -12.35 5.56 8.12
CA THR A 62 -11.35 6.64 8.18
C THR A 62 -10.24 6.35 9.21
N GLY A 63 -10.54 5.54 10.23
CA GLY A 63 -9.54 5.01 11.17
C GLY A 63 -8.49 4.07 10.55
N SER A 64 -8.70 3.60 9.30
CA SER A 64 -7.70 2.82 8.55
C SER A 64 -6.54 3.69 8.04
N LEU A 65 -6.67 5.01 8.09
CA LEU A 65 -5.61 5.94 7.72
C LEU A 65 -4.45 5.86 8.72
N GLY A 66 -3.24 5.66 8.22
CA GLY A 66 -2.02 5.39 8.99
C GLY A 66 -1.85 3.93 9.43
N THR A 67 -2.80 3.03 9.11
CA THR A 67 -2.69 1.59 9.47
C THR A 67 -2.66 0.68 8.24
N LEU A 68 -3.60 0.87 7.31
CA LEU A 68 -3.69 0.17 6.03
C LEU A 68 -3.76 1.13 4.84
N VAL A 69 -4.09 2.41 5.09
CA VAL A 69 -4.17 3.46 4.07
C VAL A 69 -3.21 4.58 4.42
N PHE A 70 -2.44 5.07 3.46
CA PHE A 70 -1.36 6.03 3.67
C PHE A 70 -1.37 7.11 2.61
N ARG A 71 -0.79 8.28 2.93
CA ARG A 71 -0.61 9.35 1.94
C ARG A 71 0.64 9.14 1.08
N SER A 72 1.61 8.39 1.60
CA SER A 72 2.86 8.08 0.90
C SER A 72 2.89 6.62 0.45
N ALA A 73 3.31 6.39 -0.80
CA ALA A 73 3.60 5.05 -1.31
C ALA A 73 4.70 4.37 -0.48
N GLN A 74 5.69 5.13 -0.03
CA GLN A 74 6.80 4.63 0.77
C GLN A 74 6.32 4.19 2.16
N GLU A 75 5.41 4.93 2.79
CA GLU A 75 4.81 4.52 4.07
C GLU A 75 3.98 3.25 3.91
N ALA A 76 3.15 3.17 2.87
CA ALA A 76 2.39 1.96 2.55
C ALA A 76 3.32 0.77 2.29
N ALA A 77 4.42 0.98 1.57
CA ALA A 77 5.40 -0.06 1.29
C ALA A 77 6.17 -0.53 2.53
N ARG A 78 6.54 0.38 3.44
CA ARG A 78 7.11 0.01 4.74
C ARG A 78 6.12 -0.81 5.57
N ARG A 79 4.83 -0.47 5.51
CA ARG A 79 3.79 -1.25 6.17
C ARG A 79 3.64 -2.64 5.56
N ALA A 80 3.60 -2.73 4.23
CA ALA A 80 3.52 -3.99 3.50
C ALA A 80 4.75 -4.86 3.79
N GLN A 81 5.96 -4.28 3.82
CA GLN A 81 7.18 -4.95 4.25
C GLN A 81 7.06 -5.54 5.65
N ALA A 82 6.64 -4.75 6.63
CA ALA A 82 6.49 -5.22 8.00
C ALA A 82 5.50 -6.39 8.13
N LEU A 83 4.44 -6.39 7.31
CA LEU A 83 3.46 -7.47 7.26
C LEU A 83 4.04 -8.72 6.56
N THR A 84 4.72 -8.54 5.42
CA THR A 84 5.44 -9.61 4.70
C THR A 84 6.48 -10.28 5.60
N ASP A 85 7.36 -9.51 6.25
CA ASP A 85 8.42 -10.04 7.10
C ASP A 85 7.87 -10.79 8.32
N ARG A 86 6.70 -10.35 8.83
CA ARG A 86 6.00 -11.06 9.91
C ARG A 86 5.50 -12.42 9.45
N GLU A 87 4.82 -12.48 8.31
CA GLU A 87 4.31 -13.74 7.77
C GLU A 87 5.45 -14.68 7.38
N ASP A 88 6.46 -14.20 6.66
CA ASP A 88 7.65 -14.98 6.29
C ASP A 88 8.34 -15.58 7.54
N ARG A 89 8.38 -14.85 8.66
CA ARG A 89 8.90 -15.38 9.93
C ARG A 89 8.02 -16.48 10.52
N VAL A 90 6.69 -16.32 10.46
CA VAL A 90 5.74 -17.29 11.04
C VAL A 90 5.68 -18.57 10.22
N TRP A 91 5.61 -18.44 8.89
CA TRP A 91 5.38 -19.56 7.97
C TRP A 91 6.66 -20.10 7.34
N GLY A 92 7.74 -19.31 7.28
CA GLY A 92 9.02 -19.76 6.73
C GLY A 92 9.65 -20.93 7.50
N GLY A 93 9.34 -21.06 8.80
CA GLY A 93 9.71 -22.24 9.59
C GLY A 93 9.03 -23.55 9.15
N MET A 94 7.97 -23.47 8.33
CA MET A 94 7.23 -24.62 7.80
C MET A 94 7.57 -24.93 6.34
N GLY A 95 8.63 -24.31 5.79
CA GLY A 95 9.12 -24.58 4.43
C GLY A 95 8.34 -23.88 3.32
N GLU A 96 7.46 -22.91 3.67
CA GLU A 96 6.81 -22.06 2.68
C GLU A 96 7.82 -21.17 1.96
N ALA A 97 7.58 -20.94 0.67
CA ALA A 97 8.40 -20.02 -0.11
C ALA A 97 8.20 -18.58 0.39
N PRO A 98 9.24 -17.72 0.37
CA PRO A 98 9.09 -16.33 0.76
C PRO A 98 8.02 -15.62 -0.08
N MET A 99 7.19 -14.80 0.57
CA MET A 99 6.12 -14.05 -0.11
C MET A 99 6.67 -13.08 -1.16
N ARG A 100 5.88 -12.76 -2.18
CA ARG A 100 6.28 -11.77 -3.19
C ARG A 100 6.35 -10.36 -2.61
N ARG A 101 7.31 -9.57 -3.11
CA ARG A 101 7.63 -8.22 -2.62
C ARG A 101 7.26 -7.16 -3.67
N THR A 102 6.00 -7.15 -4.10
CA THR A 102 5.49 -6.23 -5.15
C THR A 102 5.62 -4.75 -4.75
N TRP A 103 5.70 -4.49 -3.44
CA TRP A 103 5.88 -3.17 -2.83
C TRP A 103 7.33 -2.64 -2.86
N GLU A 104 8.34 -3.48 -3.12
CA GLU A 104 9.76 -3.11 -2.97
C GLU A 104 10.16 -1.89 -3.82
N ARG A 105 9.56 -1.75 -5.01
CA ARG A 105 9.80 -0.62 -5.91
C ARG A 105 9.52 0.75 -5.28
N TYR A 106 8.62 0.83 -4.30
CA TYR A 106 8.25 2.07 -3.61
C TYR A 106 9.18 2.41 -2.44
N LEU A 107 10.13 1.53 -2.10
CA LEU A 107 11.15 1.79 -1.08
C LEU A 107 12.45 2.32 -1.66
N ARG A 108 12.64 2.21 -2.97
CA ARG A 108 13.81 2.76 -3.65
C ARG A 108 13.68 4.28 -3.61
N GLU A 109 14.70 4.96 -3.08
CA GLU A 109 14.82 6.40 -3.27
C GLU A 109 15.04 6.65 -4.77
N ASP A 110 14.35 7.63 -5.34
CA ASP A 110 14.80 8.17 -6.62
C ASP A 110 16.24 8.64 -6.41
N PRO A 111 17.18 8.32 -7.32
CA PRO A 111 18.52 8.86 -7.20
C PRO A 111 18.41 10.39 -7.08
N PRO A 112 19.18 11.02 -6.18
CA PRO A 112 19.20 12.47 -6.12
C PRO A 112 19.44 13.00 -7.53
N PRO A 113 18.74 14.06 -7.95
CA PRO A 113 18.99 14.66 -9.25
C PRO A 113 20.50 14.90 -9.36
N PRO A 114 21.13 14.62 -10.51
CA PRO A 114 22.57 14.77 -10.65
C PRO A 114 22.97 16.17 -10.18
N GLU A 115 23.94 16.23 -9.25
CA GLU A 115 24.55 17.49 -8.82
C GLU A 115 24.97 18.27 -10.07
N GLY A 116 24.30 19.40 -10.33
CA GLY A 116 24.56 20.22 -11.51
C GLY A 116 23.46 20.27 -12.58
N ALA A 117 22.29 19.67 -12.38
CA ALA A 117 21.10 19.98 -13.19
C ALA A 117 20.58 21.40 -12.86
N GLN A 118 21.33 22.41 -13.31
CA GLN A 118 20.83 23.76 -13.48
C GLN A 118 19.58 23.66 -14.35
N MET A 119 18.42 24.03 -13.82
CA MET A 119 17.26 24.34 -14.65
C MET A 119 17.67 25.51 -15.54
N SER A 120 18.02 25.18 -16.78
CA SER A 120 18.12 26.15 -17.86
C SER A 120 16.71 26.70 -18.08
N LEU A 121 16.42 27.83 -17.44
CA LEU A 121 15.33 28.71 -17.85
C LEU A 121 15.79 29.45 -19.11
N PHE A 122 15.67 28.77 -20.24
CA PHE A 122 15.62 29.39 -21.57
C PHE A 122 14.56 28.66 -22.39
#